data_AF-A0A967FH25-F1
#
_entry.id   AF-A0A967FH25-F1
#
_cell.length_a   1.000
_cell.length_b   1.000
_cell.length_c   1.000
_cell.angle_alpha   90.00
_cell.angle_beta   90.00
_cell.angle_gamma   90.00
#
_symmetry.space_group_name_H-M   'P 1'
#
loop_
_entity.id
_entity.type
_entity.pdbx_description
1 polymer ?
#
loop_
_entity_poly.entity_id
_entity_poly.type
_entity_poly.pdbx_seq_one_letter_code
_entity_poly.pdbx_strand_id
1 'polypeptide(L)' 'VDFSPTDIANSGMVGDDRLFVALQDGRISIVESDGTVQATPFLSITDRVVGGGQLGMLGLVFDPD' A
#
# COMPACT_ATOMS: atom_id res chain seq x y z
N VAL A 1 4.24 -15.06 4.29
CA VAL A 1 3.76 -13.67 4.27
C VAL A 1 2.65 -13.63 3.26
N ASP A 2 1.40 -13.61 3.72
CA ASP A 2 0.24 -13.57 2.82
C ASP A 2 0.13 -12.12 2.33
N PHE A 3 0.78 -11.83 1.21
CA PHE A 3 0.62 -10.57 0.50
C PHE A 3 -0.52 -10.77 -0.48
N SER A 4 -1.63 -10.08 -0.24
CA SER A 4 -2.73 -9.96 -1.19
C SER A 4 -2.78 -8.51 -1.69
N PRO A 5 -1.90 -8.10 -2.63
CA PRO A 5 -1.92 -6.75 -3.16
C PRO A 5 -3.22 -6.48 -3.93
N THR A 6 -3.78 -5.31 -3.72
CA THR A 6 -5.00 -4.86 -4.42
C THR A 6 -4.72 -3.66 -5.33
N ASP A 7 -3.74 -2.84 -5.01
CA ASP A 7 -3.37 -1.66 -5.79
C ASP A 7 -1.91 -1.23 -5.57
N ILE A 8 -1.37 -0.41 -6.47
CA ILE A 8 -0.02 0.16 -6.37
C ILE A 8 0.00 1.61 -6.89
N ALA A 9 0.63 2.51 -6.14
CA ALA A 9 0.78 3.91 -6.51
C ALA A 9 2.19 4.43 -6.22
N ASN A 10 2.62 5.44 -6.97
CA ASN A 10 3.73 6.32 -6.63
C ASN A 10 3.15 7.68 -6.19
N SER A 11 3.87 8.43 -5.35
CA SER A 11 3.38 9.72 -4.84
C SER A 11 3.31 10.81 -5.91
N GLY A 12 3.96 10.66 -7.05
CA GLY A 12 4.04 11.69 -8.10
C GLY A 12 4.99 12.85 -7.77
N MET A 13 5.54 12.88 -6.56
CA MET A 13 6.50 13.88 -6.10
C MET A 13 7.86 13.64 -6.77
N VAL A 14 8.45 14.70 -7.33
CA VAL A 14 9.78 14.59 -7.97
C VAL A 14 10.82 14.14 -6.95
N GLY A 15 11.50 13.03 -7.27
CA GLY A 15 12.53 12.43 -6.41
C GLY A 15 12.02 11.44 -5.37
N ASP A 16 10.72 11.16 -5.33
CA ASP A 16 10.17 10.05 -4.55
C ASP A 16 9.96 8.83 -5.45
N ASP A 17 10.92 7.90 -5.44
CA ASP A 17 10.87 6.66 -6.23
C ASP A 17 10.16 5.50 -5.50
N ARG A 18 9.60 5.76 -4.30
CA ARG A 18 8.94 4.72 -3.52
C ARG A 18 7.63 4.30 -4.20
N LEU A 19 7.33 3.01 -4.09
CA LEU A 19 6.04 2.46 -4.45
C LEU A 19 5.24 2.12 -3.19
N PHE A 20 3.99 2.55 -3.16
CA PHE A 20 3.04 2.30 -2.09
C PHE A 20 2.08 1.20 -2.53
N VAL A 21 2.16 0.05 -1.87
CA VAL A 21 1.41 -1.15 -2.22
C VAL A 21 0.26 -1.32 -1.23
N ALA A 22 -0.97 -1.19 -1.71
CA ALA A 22 -2.16 -1.46 -0.92
C ALA A 22 -2.39 -2.98 -0.80
N LEU A 23 -2.67 -3.44 0.42
CA LEU A 23 -2.93 -4.84 0.74
C LEU A 23 -4.39 -5.00 1.18
N GLN A 24 -5.00 -6.12 0.78
CA GLN A 24 -6.41 -6.42 1.02
C GLN A 24 -6.83 -6.30 2.49
N ASP A 25 -5.91 -6.60 3.43
CA ASP A 25 -6.17 -6.56 4.87
C ASP A 25 -6.15 -5.15 5.49
N GLY A 26 -5.93 -4.10 4.69
CA GLY A 26 -5.96 -2.72 5.15
C GLY A 26 -4.59 -2.11 5.47
N ARG A 27 -3.50 -2.71 4.98
CA ARG A 27 -2.15 -2.16 5.11
C ARG A 27 -1.67 -1.52 3.80
N ILE A 28 -0.85 -0.49 3.92
CA ILE A 28 -0.05 0.06 2.82
C ILE A 28 1.42 -0.19 3.15
N SER A 29 2.11 -0.97 2.32
CA SER A 29 3.56 -1.22 2.42
C SER A 29 4.33 -0.28 1.49
N ILE A 30 5.57 0.04 1.86
CA ILE A 30 6.50 0.78 1.01
C ILE A 30 7.50 -0.20 0.40
N VAL A 31 7.68 -0.09 -0.91
CA VAL A 31 8.79 -0.70 -1.65
C VAL A 31 9.74 0.42 -2.05
N GLU A 32 10.99 0.29 -1.61
CA GLU A 32 12.09 1.20 -1.96
C GLU A 32 12.57 0.98 -3.40
N SER A 33 13.35 1.92 -3.94
CA SER A 33 13.88 1.84 -5.30
C SER A 33 14.83 0.65 -5.54
N ASP A 34 15.42 0.10 -4.48
CA ASP A 34 16.24 -1.13 -4.52
C ASP A 34 15.40 -2.42 -4.40
N GLY A 35 14.07 -2.30 -4.32
CA GLY A 35 13.14 -3.41 -4.16
C GLY A 35 12.94 -3.85 -2.71
N THR A 36 13.59 -3.22 -1.73
CA THR A 36 13.40 -3.53 -0.32
C THR A 36 11.99 -3.15 0.13
N VAL A 37 11.29 -4.09 0.77
CA VAL A 37 10.00 -3.82 1.40
C VAL A 37 10.26 -3.35 2.83
N GLN A 38 9.78 -2.14 3.17
CA GLN A 38 9.88 -1.66 4.55
C GLN A 38 9.11 -2.58 5.50
N ALA A 39 9.73 -2.91 6.65
CA ALA A 39 9.14 -3.80 7.64
C ALA A 39 7.91 -3.19 8.34
N THR A 40 7.92 -1.87 8.54
CA THR A 40 6.77 -1.13 9.10
C THR A 40 5.90 -0.62 7.94
N PRO A 41 4.59 -0.89 7.94
CA PRO A 41 3.71 -0.34 6.92
C PRO A 41 3.60 1.18 7.05
N PHE A 42 3.41 1.88 5.93
CA PHE A 42 3.13 3.31 5.90
C PHE A 42 1.82 3.66 6.60
N LEU A 43 0.78 2.85 6.35
CA LEU A 43 -0.53 2.98 6.96
C LEU A 43 -1.04 1.59 7.33
N SER A 44 -1.70 1.49 8.48
CA SER A 44 -2.45 0.29 8.87
C SER A 44 -3.80 0.72 9.42
N ILE A 45 -4.86 0.32 8.71
CA ILE A 45 -6.27 0.48 9.11
C ILE A 45 -6.95 -0.89 9.26
N THR A 46 -6.18 -1.92 9.59
CA THR A 46 -6.64 -3.31 9.74
C THR A 46 -7.73 -3.48 10.79
N ASP A 47 -7.82 -2.56 11.76
CA ASP A 47 -8.89 -2.48 12.77
C ASP A 47 -10.23 -1.97 12.20
N ARG A 48 -10.22 -1.41 10.98
CA ARG A 48 -11.37 -0.84 10.27
C ARG A 48 -11.74 -1.58 8.99
N VAL A 49 -10.96 -2.59 8.61
CA VAL A 49 -11.12 -3.31 7.33
C VAL A 49 -11.39 -4.79 7.60
N VAL A 50 -12.42 -5.32 6.97
CA VAL A 50 -12.65 -6.77 6.87
C VAL A 50 -12.15 -7.22 5.50
N GLY A 51 -11.10 -8.04 5.48
CA GLY A 51 -10.54 -8.61 4.26
C GLY A 51 -11.16 -9.96 3.87
N GLY A 52 -10.99 -10.33 2.61
CA GLY A 52 -11.32 -11.66 2.08
C GLY A 52 -12.28 -11.61 0.89
N GLY A 53 -12.04 -12.47 -0.10
CA GLY A 53 -12.82 -12.46 -1.35
C GLY A 53 -12.66 -11.12 -2.08
N GLN A 54 -13.78 -10.38 -2.23
CA GLN A 54 -13.80 -9.02 -2.81
C GLN A 54 -13.84 -7.91 -1.74
N LEU A 55 -13.91 -8.26 -0.45
CA LEU A 55 -13.83 -7.29 0.63
C LEU A 55 -12.37 -6.93 0.91
N GLY A 56 -12.13 -5.71 1.40
CA GLY A 56 -10.81 -5.24 1.80
C GLY A 56 -10.53 -3.81 1.37
N MET A 57 -9.26 -3.42 1.42
CA MET A 57 -8.79 -2.18 0.80
C MET A 57 -8.85 -2.30 -0.73
N LEU A 58 -9.59 -1.40 -1.38
CA LEU A 58 -9.91 -1.50 -2.81
C LEU A 58 -9.02 -0.64 -3.71
N GLY A 59 -8.39 0.40 -3.17
CA GLY A 59 -7.55 1.29 -3.95
C GLY A 59 -6.86 2.34 -3.10
N LEU A 60 -5.86 2.97 -3.71
CA LEU A 60 -5.04 4.04 -3.15
C LEU A 60 -4.75 5.07 -4.24
N VAL A 61 -4.80 6.35 -3.87
CA VAL A 61 -4.33 7.44 -4.74
C VAL A 61 -3.68 8.51 -3.87
N PHE A 62 -2.66 9.17 -4.41
CA PHE A 62 -2.11 10.39 -3.83
C PHE A 62 -2.80 11.61 -4.43
N ASP A 63 -3.02 12.61 -3.61
CA ASP A 63 -3.45 13.93 -4.08
C ASP A 63 -2.35 14.52 -5.00
N PRO A 64 -2.70 15.16 -6.13
CA PRO A 64 -1.72 15.83 -6.97
C PRO A 64 -1.07 17.08 -6.33
N ASP A 65 -1.68 17.70 -5.30
CA ASP A 65 -1.23 18.96 -4.68
C ASP A 65 -0.68 18.80 -3.23
#